data_AF-A0A821FCW9-F1
#
_entry.id   AF-A0A821FCW9-F1
#
_cell.length_a   1.000
_cell.length_b   1.000
_cell.length_c   1.000
_cell.angle_alpha   90.00
_cell.angle_beta   90.00
_cell.angle_gamma   90.00
#
_symmetry.space_group_name_H-M   'P 1'
#
loop_
_entity.id
_entity.type
_entity.pdbx_description
1 polymer ?
#
loop_
_entity_poly.entity_id
_entity_poly.type
_entity_poly.pdbx_seq_one_letter_code
_entity_poly.pdbx_strand_id
1 'polypeptide(L)'
;FYTTIATSALDYESEKIVQKALDHVAQGRTTLIIAHRLSTIRNADKIIVMQQGEIVEEGDHDSLMKAQGIYFDLIKQQYLRQVEEEEEEELQLEQKEITKLMSDDETNDDSIEQVHRKLTIDSAAQSVISAVYGMKNSRASYRWRKNDDENMITMKERKKSTTLAILQMNKPEWLLIAIGCIVASMNGATEPSYCVIQTKLATVFQECDENVQKRKVFLYILLYLLFGVISLVLLSIQGYMFAHSGEALTKRLRSKSFRAILRQEIAYFDQEKHSTGVLCTRLATEASAVQSASGVRFGLILQHIFGMIVGILIGFVYSWQLTLLMLVFLPFILFGASSAIYFAIAAFISYGTFLFEERAVPFENGFMVLNTVVFAARTIGQELALFPDYGKAIEAAENIFKLLNRKPAIDNESNNGVKITGFTGQLDFKDVYFNYPNRPESAILRNFKLKIQP
;
A
#
# COMPACT_ATOMS: atom_id res chain seq x y z
N PHE A 1 -7.73 -29.77 -27.13
CA PHE A 1 -7.95 -29.97 -25.69
C PHE A 1 -8.85 -28.85 -25.20
N TYR A 2 -10.10 -29.16 -24.84
CA TYR A 2 -10.97 -28.18 -24.20
C TYR A 2 -11.89 -28.90 -23.20
N THR A 3 -12.27 -28.21 -22.13
CA THR A 3 -13.06 -28.75 -21.03
C THR A 3 -14.47 -28.18 -21.11
N THR A 4 -15.50 -29.01 -20.92
CA THR A 4 -16.92 -28.55 -20.88
C THR A 4 -17.23 -27.59 -19.73
N ILE A 5 -16.33 -27.43 -18.75
CA ILE A 5 -16.39 -26.35 -17.75
C ILE A 5 -16.49 -24.97 -18.45
N ALA A 6 -15.94 -24.83 -19.66
CA ALA A 6 -16.02 -23.61 -20.46
C ALA A 6 -17.46 -23.19 -20.84
N THR A 7 -18.44 -24.12 -20.86
CA THR A 7 -19.84 -23.80 -21.17
C THR A 7 -20.75 -23.75 -19.94
N SER A 8 -20.22 -24.04 -18.74
CA SER A 8 -21.03 -24.17 -17.53
C SER A 8 -21.66 -22.86 -17.01
N ALA A 9 -21.10 -21.71 -17.37
CA ALA A 9 -21.61 -20.38 -17.01
C ALA A 9 -22.35 -19.68 -18.16
N LEU A 10 -22.59 -20.40 -19.27
CA LEU A 10 -23.32 -19.88 -20.42
C LEU A 10 -24.80 -20.29 -20.33
N ASP A 11 -25.67 -19.43 -20.86
CA ASP A 11 -27.07 -19.78 -21.11
C ASP A 11 -27.18 -20.82 -22.25
N TYR A 12 -28.32 -21.51 -22.32
CA TYR A 12 -28.56 -22.62 -23.25
C TYR A 12 -28.33 -22.23 -24.73
N GLU A 13 -28.73 -21.03 -25.15
CA GLU A 13 -28.55 -20.58 -26.53
C GLU A 13 -27.07 -20.33 -26.85
N SER A 14 -26.38 -19.58 -25.99
CA SER A 14 -24.94 -19.32 -26.15
C SER A 14 -24.13 -20.61 -26.13
N GLU A 15 -24.46 -21.55 -25.24
CA GLU A 15 -23.79 -22.84 -25.18
C GLU A 15 -23.95 -23.63 -26.48
N LYS A 16 -25.16 -23.70 -27.03
CA LYS A 16 -25.42 -24.43 -28.28
C LYS A 16 -24.61 -23.85 -29.46
N ILE A 17 -24.42 -22.54 -29.49
CA ILE A 17 -23.61 -21.86 -30.51
C ILE A 17 -22.12 -22.21 -30.31
N VAL A 18 -21.62 -22.13 -29.07
CA VAL A 18 -20.23 -22.46 -28.74
C VAL A 18 -19.93 -23.94 -29.04
N GLN A 19 -20.85 -24.85 -28.69
CA GLN A 19 -20.70 -26.27 -28.96
C GLN A 19 -20.64 -26.56 -30.45
N LYS A 20 -21.51 -25.98 -31.27
CA LYS A 20 -21.45 -26.10 -32.74
C LYS A 20 -20.13 -25.60 -33.32
N ALA A 21 -19.59 -24.51 -32.80
CA ALA A 21 -18.30 -23.99 -33.23
C ALA A 21 -17.15 -24.94 -32.84
N LEU A 22 -17.19 -25.50 -31.64
CA LEU A 22 -16.22 -26.49 -31.18
C LEU A 22 -16.28 -27.78 -32.00
N ASP A 23 -17.47 -28.27 -32.33
CA ASP A 23 -17.68 -29.45 -33.18
C ASP A 23 -17.11 -29.22 -34.58
N HIS A 24 -17.30 -28.03 -35.16
CA HIS A 24 -16.73 -27.67 -36.46
C HIS A 24 -15.19 -27.61 -36.42
N VAL A 25 -14.61 -27.05 -35.35
CA VAL A 25 -13.15 -26.97 -35.18
C VAL A 25 -12.51 -28.33 -34.87
N ALA A 26 -13.26 -29.27 -34.29
CA ALA A 26 -12.80 -30.62 -34.02
C ALA A 26 -12.65 -31.47 -35.29
N GLN A 27 -13.30 -31.09 -36.40
CA GLN A 27 -13.19 -31.81 -37.67
C GLN A 27 -11.73 -31.82 -38.17
N GLY A 28 -11.19 -33.03 -38.40
CA GLY A 28 -9.83 -33.21 -38.90
C GLY A 28 -8.72 -33.02 -37.85
N ARG A 29 -9.06 -32.95 -36.56
CA ARG A 29 -8.09 -32.83 -35.46
C ARG A 29 -8.40 -33.82 -34.34
N THR A 30 -7.37 -34.46 -33.78
CA THR A 30 -7.53 -35.26 -32.57
C THR A 30 -7.93 -34.35 -31.41
N THR A 31 -9.13 -34.55 -30.88
CA THR A 31 -9.72 -33.70 -29.83
C THR A 31 -9.95 -34.52 -28.58
N LEU A 32 -9.17 -34.24 -27.53
CA LEU A 32 -9.42 -34.76 -26.19
C LEU A 32 -10.39 -33.83 -25.45
N ILE A 33 -11.51 -34.37 -25.00
CA ILE A 33 -12.58 -33.67 -24.29
C ILE A 33 -12.74 -34.29 -22.90
N ILE A 34 -12.70 -33.45 -21.86
CA ILE A 34 -13.10 -33.84 -20.51
C ILE A 34 -14.54 -33.33 -20.32
N ALA A 35 -15.48 -34.27 -20.30
CA ALA A 35 -16.90 -33.98 -20.34
C ALA A 35 -17.58 -34.21 -18.98
N HIS A 36 -18.39 -33.24 -18.55
CA HIS A 36 -19.30 -33.37 -17.42
C HIS A 36 -20.77 -33.50 -17.83
N ARG A 37 -21.09 -33.29 -19.13
CA ARG A 37 -22.46 -33.29 -19.65
C ARG A 37 -22.67 -34.41 -20.66
N LEU A 38 -23.82 -35.08 -20.59
CA LEU A 38 -24.18 -36.24 -21.41
C LEU A 38 -24.17 -35.92 -22.93
N SER A 39 -24.61 -34.72 -23.30
CA SER A 39 -24.68 -34.26 -24.69
C SER A 39 -23.32 -34.24 -25.39
N THR A 40 -22.24 -33.91 -24.69
CA THR A 40 -20.87 -33.89 -25.24
C THR A 40 -20.24 -35.27 -25.27
N ILE A 41 -20.60 -36.14 -24.32
CA ILE A 41 -20.09 -37.52 -24.21
C ILE A 41 -20.64 -38.40 -25.35
N ARG A 42 -21.93 -38.24 -25.67
CA ARG A 42 -22.63 -39.10 -26.64
C ARG A 42 -22.07 -39.01 -28.06
N ASN A 43 -21.54 -37.85 -28.45
CA ASN A 43 -21.03 -37.60 -29.80
C ASN A 43 -19.53 -37.92 -29.95
N ALA A 44 -18.89 -38.49 -28.91
CA ALA A 44 -17.47 -38.82 -28.96
C ALA A 44 -17.22 -40.13 -29.72
N ASP A 45 -16.20 -40.15 -30.57
CA ASP A 45 -15.77 -41.34 -31.31
C ASP A 45 -15.24 -42.45 -30.39
N LYS A 46 -14.61 -42.06 -29.27
CA LYS A 46 -14.05 -42.95 -28.27
C LYS A 46 -14.19 -42.34 -26.89
N ILE A 47 -14.72 -43.11 -25.97
CA ILE A 47 -14.94 -42.75 -24.57
C ILE A 47 -14.00 -43.58 -23.73
N ILE A 48 -13.27 -42.92 -22.83
CA ILE A 48 -12.32 -43.55 -21.90
C ILE A 48 -12.78 -43.19 -20.48
N VAL A 49 -13.10 -44.20 -19.69
CA VAL A 49 -13.47 -44.04 -18.28
C VAL A 49 -12.29 -44.41 -17.40
N MET A 50 -11.96 -43.49 -16.49
CA MET A 50 -10.86 -43.66 -15.56
C MET A 50 -11.36 -43.80 -14.14
N GLN A 51 -10.76 -44.72 -13.37
CA GLN A 51 -10.98 -44.88 -11.94
C GLN A 51 -9.62 -44.99 -11.25
N GLN A 52 -9.39 -44.16 -10.21
CA GLN A 52 -8.13 -44.16 -9.43
C GLN A 52 -6.84 -44.02 -10.27
N GLY A 53 -6.92 -43.36 -11.43
CA GLY A 53 -5.76 -43.13 -12.31
C GLY A 53 -5.51 -44.24 -13.35
N GLU A 54 -6.31 -45.31 -13.37
CA GLU A 54 -6.25 -46.36 -14.38
C GLU A 54 -7.44 -46.27 -15.34
N ILE A 55 -7.26 -46.72 -16.58
CA ILE A 55 -8.32 -46.82 -17.59
C ILE A 55 -9.08 -48.12 -17.32
N VAL A 56 -10.36 -48.01 -16.96
CA VAL A 56 -11.19 -49.17 -16.58
C VAL A 56 -12.11 -49.59 -17.73
N GLU A 57 -12.63 -48.64 -18.50
CA GLU A 57 -13.49 -48.90 -19.65
C GLU A 57 -13.11 -48.02 -20.83
N GLU A 58 -13.19 -48.58 -22.04
CA GLU A 58 -12.93 -47.86 -23.27
C GLU A 58 -13.85 -48.37 -24.39
N GLY A 59 -14.53 -47.48 -25.11
CA GLY A 59 -15.46 -47.86 -26.17
C GLY A 59 -16.26 -46.69 -26.73
N ASP A 60 -17.22 -46.96 -27.62
CA ASP A 60 -18.24 -45.99 -28.01
C ASP A 60 -19.39 -45.97 -26.99
N HIS A 61 -20.26 -44.97 -27.08
CA HIS A 61 -21.38 -44.82 -26.15
C HIS A 61 -22.25 -46.08 -26.08
N ASP A 62 -22.62 -46.63 -27.24
CA ASP A 62 -23.54 -47.76 -27.31
C ASP A 62 -22.93 -49.07 -26.78
N SER A 63 -21.64 -49.32 -26.99
CA SER A 63 -20.98 -50.51 -26.44
C SER A 63 -20.82 -50.41 -24.92
N LEU A 64 -20.46 -49.23 -24.40
CA LEU A 64 -20.33 -49.02 -22.96
C LEU A 64 -21.69 -49.06 -22.24
N MET A 65 -22.77 -48.60 -22.88
CA MET A 65 -24.13 -48.73 -22.35
C MET A 65 -24.60 -50.19 -22.27
N LYS A 66 -24.22 -51.03 -23.24
CA LYS A 66 -24.51 -52.48 -23.22
C LYS A 66 -23.67 -53.25 -22.19
N ALA A 67 -22.44 -52.80 -21.95
CA ALA A 67 -21.53 -53.41 -21.00
C ALA A 67 -21.99 -53.24 -19.53
N GLN A 68 -22.91 -52.30 -19.25
CA GLN A 68 -23.45 -52.02 -17.91
C GLN A 68 -22.37 -51.85 -16.83
N GLY A 69 -21.26 -51.18 -17.19
CA GLY A 69 -20.15 -50.89 -16.29
C GLY A 69 -20.29 -49.55 -15.56
N ILE A 70 -19.15 -49.02 -15.09
CA ILE A 70 -19.02 -47.73 -14.40
C ILE A 70 -19.57 -46.59 -15.27
N TYR A 71 -19.34 -46.64 -16.59
CA TYR A 71 -19.89 -45.66 -17.51
C TYR A 71 -21.42 -45.59 -17.46
N PHE A 72 -22.07 -46.76 -17.47
CA PHE A 72 -23.53 -46.89 -17.43
C PHE A 72 -24.09 -46.36 -16.11
N ASP A 73 -23.44 -46.68 -14.98
CA ASP A 73 -23.84 -46.18 -13.67
C ASP A 73 -23.74 -44.66 -13.57
N LEU A 74 -22.66 -44.06 -14.10
CA LEU A 74 -22.50 -42.60 -14.14
C LEU A 74 -23.59 -41.92 -14.97
N ILE A 75 -23.94 -42.48 -16.14
CA ILE A 75 -25.01 -41.93 -16.98
C ILE A 75 -26.38 -42.11 -16.33
N LYS A 76 -26.64 -43.27 -15.73
CA LYS A 76 -27.91 -43.52 -15.03
C LYS A 76 -28.10 -42.51 -13.89
N GLN A 77 -27.05 -42.22 -13.13
CA GLN A 77 -27.08 -41.19 -12.09
C GLN A 77 -27.28 -39.78 -12.65
N GLN A 78 -26.68 -39.45 -13.79
CA GLN A 78 -26.91 -38.16 -14.45
C GLN A 78 -28.32 -38.02 -15.00
N TYR A 79 -28.87 -39.07 -15.61
CA TYR A 79 -30.22 -39.07 -16.15
C TYR A 79 -31.26 -38.93 -15.03
N LEU A 80 -31.08 -39.65 -13.91
CA LEU A 80 -31.94 -39.51 -12.74
C LEU A 80 -31.91 -38.08 -12.19
N ARG A 81 -30.74 -37.44 -12.12
CA ARG A 81 -30.65 -36.03 -11.70
C ARG A 81 -31.35 -35.06 -12.65
N GLN A 82 -31.27 -35.27 -13.96
CA GLN A 82 -31.96 -34.41 -14.91
C GLN A 82 -33.49 -34.55 -14.81
N VAL A 83 -33.98 -35.77 -14.59
CA VAL A 83 -35.42 -36.00 -14.38
C VAL A 83 -35.87 -35.39 -13.04
N GLU A 84 -35.06 -35.48 -11.98
CA GLU A 84 -35.33 -34.79 -10.70
C GLU A 84 -35.36 -33.27 -10.87
N GLU A 85 -34.43 -32.68 -11.65
CA GLU A 85 -34.41 -31.24 -11.95
C GLU A 85 -35.62 -30.80 -12.81
N GLU A 86 -36.03 -31.60 -13.80
CA GLU A 86 -37.20 -31.34 -14.64
C GLU A 86 -38.52 -31.49 -13.84
N GLU A 87 -38.64 -32.51 -12.98
CA GLU A 87 -39.78 -32.69 -12.07
C GLU A 87 -39.87 -31.55 -11.03
N GLU A 88 -38.74 -31.08 -10.49
CA GLU A 88 -38.72 -29.90 -9.61
C GLU A 88 -39.14 -28.62 -10.34
N GLU A 89 -38.75 -28.43 -11.60
CA GLU A 89 -39.18 -27.28 -12.42
C GLU A 89 -40.68 -27.35 -12.77
N GLU A 90 -41.22 -28.52 -13.12
CA GLU A 90 -42.66 -28.73 -13.36
C GLU A 90 -43.49 -28.51 -12.09
N LEU A 91 -43.05 -29.04 -10.94
CA LEU A 91 -43.71 -28.83 -9.64
C LEU A 91 -43.69 -27.35 -9.23
N GLN A 92 -42.63 -26.61 -9.57
CA GLN A 92 -42.56 -25.16 -9.35
C GLN A 92 -43.47 -24.36 -10.30
N LEU A 93 -43.68 -24.83 -11.53
CA LEU A 93 -44.62 -24.25 -12.49
C LEU A 93 -46.07 -24.51 -12.08
N GLU A 94 -46.41 -25.72 -11.67
CA GLU A 94 -47.73 -26.06 -11.13
C GLU A 94 -48.02 -25.30 -9.83
N GLN A 95 -47.06 -25.19 -8.91
CA GLN A 95 -47.22 -24.36 -7.71
C GLN A 95 -47.42 -22.88 -8.05
N LYS A 96 -46.76 -22.36 -9.09
CA LYS A 96 -46.98 -20.98 -9.58
C LYS A 96 -48.38 -20.81 -10.19
N GLU A 97 -48.88 -21.79 -10.94
CA GLU A 97 -50.25 -21.74 -11.47
C GLU A 97 -51.31 -21.87 -10.37
N ILE A 98 -51.11 -22.76 -9.39
CA ILE A 98 -52.00 -22.91 -8.23
C ILE A 98 -51.97 -21.64 -7.37
N THR A 99 -50.81 -21.02 -7.14
CA THR A 99 -50.70 -19.75 -6.41
C THR A 99 -51.40 -18.60 -7.15
N LYS A 100 -51.40 -18.63 -8.48
CA LYS A 100 -52.09 -17.65 -9.34
C LYS A 100 -53.61 -17.88 -9.38
N LEU A 101 -54.06 -19.13 -9.31
CA LEU A 101 -55.48 -19.49 -9.17
C LEU A 101 -56.03 -19.16 -7.78
N MET A 102 -55.19 -19.24 -6.73
CA MET A 102 -55.57 -18.85 -5.35
C MET A 102 -55.61 -17.33 -5.12
N SER A 103 -55.13 -16.51 -6.07
CA SER A 103 -55.23 -15.04 -5.99
C SER A 103 -56.46 -14.45 -6.69
N ASP A 104 -57.22 -15.27 -7.43
CA ASP A 104 -58.31 -14.79 -8.29
C ASP A 104 -59.72 -15.03 -7.72
N ASP A 105 -59.86 -15.47 -6.46
CA ASP A 105 -61.17 -15.72 -5.82
C ASP A 105 -61.45 -14.72 -4.67
N GLU A 106 -61.69 -13.46 -5.03
CA GLU A 106 -62.66 -12.59 -4.36
C GLU A 106 -63.62 -12.02 -5.41
N THR A 107 -64.90 -12.32 -5.22
CA THR A 107 -66.03 -12.20 -6.14
C THR A 107 -66.49 -10.77 -6.48
N ASN A 108 -66.72 -10.55 -7.79
CA ASN A 108 -67.81 -9.82 -8.49
C ASN A 108 -68.45 -8.55 -7.90
N ASP A 109 -68.47 -7.46 -8.69
CA ASP A 109 -69.71 -6.99 -9.36
C ASP A 109 -69.45 -6.03 -10.56
N ASP A 110 -70.08 -6.40 -11.68
CA ASP A 110 -70.50 -5.75 -12.93
C ASP A 110 -70.00 -4.34 -13.36
N SER A 111 -69.32 -4.26 -14.51
CA SER A 111 -69.95 -3.97 -15.82
C SER A 111 -68.92 -3.74 -16.94
N ILE A 112 -69.25 -4.33 -18.09
CA ILE A 112 -68.45 -4.49 -19.31
C ILE A 112 -68.52 -3.25 -20.21
N GLU A 113 -67.40 -3.02 -20.92
CA GLU A 113 -67.26 -2.21 -22.15
C GLU A 113 -67.64 -0.73 -22.10
N GLN A 114 -66.60 0.13 -22.12
CA GLN A 114 -66.34 0.96 -23.30
C GLN A 114 -64.99 1.68 -23.20
N VAL A 115 -64.36 1.84 -24.37
CA VAL A 115 -63.18 2.67 -24.66
C VAL A 115 -61.80 2.00 -24.53
N HIS A 116 -61.66 0.88 -25.24
CA HIS A 116 -60.42 0.55 -25.94
C HIS A 116 -60.12 1.61 -27.04
N ARG A 117 -59.77 2.85 -26.66
CA ARG A 117 -59.09 3.84 -27.52
C ARG A 117 -58.59 5.04 -26.72
N LYS A 118 -57.56 4.87 -25.88
CA LYS A 118 -56.73 5.99 -25.37
C LYS A 118 -55.32 5.58 -24.87
N LEU A 119 -54.85 4.40 -25.25
CA LEU A 119 -53.73 3.69 -24.61
C LEU A 119 -52.33 3.92 -25.21
N THR A 120 -52.03 5.06 -25.86
CA THR A 120 -50.72 5.24 -26.51
C THR A 120 -49.95 6.51 -26.18
N ILE A 121 -50.41 7.35 -25.24
CA ILE A 121 -49.70 8.63 -24.94
C ILE A 121 -49.20 8.73 -23.49
N ASP A 122 -49.84 8.06 -22.52
CA ASP A 122 -49.44 8.21 -21.11
C ASP A 122 -48.25 7.33 -20.68
N SER A 123 -48.01 6.17 -21.32
CA SER A 123 -46.86 5.30 -20.97
C SER A 123 -45.52 5.91 -21.42
N ALA A 124 -45.51 6.67 -22.52
CA ALA A 124 -44.36 7.44 -22.98
C ALA A 124 -44.10 8.67 -22.09
N ALA A 125 -45.16 9.32 -21.60
CA ALA A 125 -45.02 10.40 -20.63
C ALA A 125 -44.43 9.90 -19.30
N GLN A 126 -44.85 8.71 -18.83
CA GLN A 126 -44.33 8.12 -17.60
C GLN A 126 -42.88 7.63 -17.73
N SER A 127 -42.48 7.12 -18.90
CA SER A 127 -41.08 6.73 -19.16
C SER A 127 -40.16 7.96 -19.21
N VAL A 128 -40.61 9.07 -19.82
CA VAL A 128 -39.87 10.34 -19.85
C VAL A 128 -39.82 10.99 -18.47
N ILE A 129 -40.90 10.96 -17.68
CA ILE A 129 -40.91 11.48 -16.30
C ILE A 129 -39.98 10.65 -15.40
N SER A 130 -39.93 9.32 -15.56
CA SER A 130 -38.98 8.46 -14.83
C SER A 130 -37.52 8.69 -15.25
N ALA A 131 -37.27 8.97 -16.54
CA ALA A 131 -35.94 9.34 -17.04
C ALA A 131 -35.50 10.72 -16.53
N VAL A 132 -36.42 11.68 -16.44
CA VAL A 132 -36.16 13.04 -15.91
C VAL A 132 -35.98 13.03 -14.39
N TYR A 133 -36.73 12.21 -13.65
CA TYR A 133 -36.50 11.99 -12.21
C TYR A 133 -35.20 11.20 -11.94
N GLY A 134 -34.87 10.22 -12.78
CA GLY A 134 -33.58 9.52 -12.77
C GLY A 134 -32.40 10.47 -13.03
N MET A 135 -32.56 11.44 -13.95
CA MET A 135 -31.55 12.48 -14.21
C MET A 135 -31.37 13.47 -13.05
N LYS A 136 -32.41 13.77 -12.27
CA LYS A 136 -32.29 14.61 -11.07
C LYS A 136 -31.49 13.94 -9.94
N ASN A 137 -31.65 12.62 -9.76
CA ASN A 137 -30.81 11.86 -8.83
C ASN A 137 -29.41 11.55 -9.38
N SER A 138 -29.22 11.46 -10.70
CA SER A 138 -27.88 11.42 -11.29
C SER A 138 -27.12 12.74 -11.12
N ARG A 139 -27.78 13.90 -11.04
CA ARG A 139 -27.10 15.14 -10.59
C ARG A 139 -26.66 15.07 -9.14
N ALA A 140 -27.38 14.35 -8.28
CA ALA A 140 -26.93 14.09 -6.92
C ALA A 140 -25.74 13.11 -6.91
N SER A 141 -25.71 12.08 -7.77
CA SER A 141 -24.58 11.14 -7.90
C SER A 141 -23.31 11.78 -8.51
N TYR A 142 -23.46 12.67 -9.50
CA TYR A 142 -22.37 13.50 -10.03
C TYR A 142 -21.86 14.54 -9.01
N ARG A 143 -22.69 14.96 -8.05
CA ARG A 143 -22.27 15.86 -6.97
C ARG A 143 -21.25 15.21 -6.03
N TRP A 144 -21.26 13.88 -5.86
CA TRP A 144 -20.22 13.18 -5.09
C TRP A 144 -18.89 13.16 -5.85
N ARG A 145 -18.91 12.90 -7.17
CA ARG A 145 -17.69 12.87 -7.98
C ARG A 145 -17.04 14.25 -8.12
N LYS A 146 -17.83 15.33 -8.26
CA LYS A 146 -17.29 16.69 -8.26
C LYS A 146 -16.82 17.13 -6.87
N ASN A 147 -17.53 16.73 -5.80
CA ASN A 147 -17.05 16.96 -4.43
C ASN A 147 -15.80 16.14 -4.10
N ASP A 148 -15.60 14.92 -4.60
CA ASP A 148 -14.40 14.15 -4.31
C ASP A 148 -13.17 14.67 -5.07
N ASP A 149 -13.34 15.14 -6.30
CA ASP A 149 -12.27 15.82 -7.06
C ASP A 149 -12.01 17.25 -6.53
N GLU A 150 -13.05 18.03 -6.20
CA GLU A 150 -12.90 19.34 -5.53
C GLU A 150 -12.39 19.18 -4.09
N ASN A 151 -12.71 18.10 -3.35
CA ASN A 151 -12.15 17.79 -2.03
C ASN A 151 -10.73 17.21 -2.13
N MET A 152 -10.37 16.52 -3.22
CA MET A 152 -8.98 16.13 -3.51
C MET A 152 -8.12 17.37 -3.77
N ILE A 153 -8.68 18.40 -4.41
CA ILE A 153 -8.02 19.66 -4.74
C ILE A 153 -8.08 20.68 -3.57
N THR A 154 -9.11 20.64 -2.71
CA THR A 154 -9.29 21.52 -1.53
C THR A 154 -8.77 20.94 -0.20
N MET A 155 -8.38 19.66 -0.14
CA MET A 155 -7.54 19.10 0.94
C MET A 155 -6.08 19.61 0.90
N LYS A 156 -5.85 20.77 0.30
CA LYS A 156 -4.65 21.58 0.49
C LYS A 156 -4.74 22.45 1.75
N GLU A 157 -5.84 22.39 2.50
CA GLU A 157 -6.02 23.12 3.75
C GLU A 157 -5.50 22.35 4.98
N ARG A 158 -4.30 22.77 5.42
CA ARG A 158 -3.68 22.58 6.75
C ARG A 158 -3.69 21.17 7.33
N LYS A 159 -3.03 20.21 6.67
CA LYS A 159 -2.55 19.00 7.36
C LYS A 159 -1.42 19.39 8.32
N LYS A 160 -1.55 19.03 9.61
CA LYS A 160 -0.39 18.92 10.52
C LYS A 160 0.73 18.21 9.76
N SER A 161 1.95 18.77 9.80
CA SER A 161 3.08 18.23 9.04
C SER A 161 3.11 16.71 9.13
N THR A 162 3.12 16.00 8.00
CA THR A 162 3.16 14.53 7.95
C THR A 162 4.27 13.99 8.85
N THR A 163 5.39 14.71 8.96
CA THR A 163 6.49 14.40 9.89
C THR A 163 6.07 14.38 11.37
N LEU A 164 5.26 15.36 11.81
CA LEU A 164 4.75 15.41 13.17
C LEU A 164 3.74 14.28 13.43
N ALA A 165 2.94 13.92 12.44
CA ALA A 165 2.01 12.80 12.55
C ALA A 165 2.76 11.45 12.70
N ILE A 166 3.85 11.24 11.94
CA ILE A 166 4.74 10.08 12.10
C ILE A 166 5.31 10.04 13.52
N LEU A 167 5.83 11.16 14.01
CA LEU A 167 6.40 11.24 15.36
C LEU A 167 5.35 10.95 16.45
N GLN A 168 4.11 11.39 16.26
CA GLN A 168 2.99 11.09 17.17
C GLN A 168 2.61 9.61 17.18
N MET A 169 2.85 8.85 16.11
CA MET A 169 2.63 7.40 16.11
C MET A 169 3.69 6.63 16.92
N ASN A 170 4.84 7.26 17.16
CA ASN A 170 5.96 6.71 17.92
C ASN A 170 5.91 7.08 19.42
N LYS A 171 4.76 7.58 19.91
CA LYS A 171 4.55 7.96 21.32
C LYS A 171 4.92 6.89 22.33
N PRO A 172 4.62 5.59 22.15
CA PRO A 172 4.96 4.57 23.14
C PRO A 172 6.48 4.38 23.35
N GLU A 173 7.29 4.66 22.34
CA GLU A 173 8.75 4.54 22.35
C GLU A 173 9.46 5.87 22.60
N TRP A 174 8.74 6.90 23.07
CA TRP A 174 9.30 8.25 23.26
C TRP A 174 10.54 8.27 24.16
N LEU A 175 10.58 7.42 25.18
CA LEU A 175 11.73 7.27 26.08
C LEU A 175 12.96 6.72 25.34
N LEU A 176 12.79 5.70 24.49
CA LEU A 176 13.90 5.15 23.71
C LEU A 176 14.44 6.18 22.72
N ILE A 177 13.56 6.95 22.08
CA ILE A 177 13.96 8.04 21.18
C ILE A 177 14.70 9.13 21.95
N ALA A 178 14.21 9.53 23.13
CA ALA A 178 14.85 10.55 23.95
C ALA A 178 16.26 10.13 24.40
N ILE A 179 16.41 8.89 24.86
CA ILE A 179 17.72 8.31 25.22
C ILE A 179 18.61 8.23 23.98
N GLY A 180 18.07 7.76 22.85
CA GLY A 180 18.78 7.72 21.57
C GLY A 180 19.28 9.09 21.12
N CYS A 181 18.49 10.15 21.29
CA CYS A 181 18.90 11.52 20.99
C CYS A 181 20.06 11.99 21.89
N ILE A 182 20.01 11.71 23.19
CA ILE A 182 21.11 12.06 24.11
C ILE A 182 22.40 11.33 23.72
N VAL A 183 22.31 10.02 23.46
CA VAL A 183 23.46 9.20 23.03
C VAL A 183 24.00 9.69 21.68
N ALA A 184 23.13 10.07 20.74
CA ALA A 184 23.52 10.64 19.45
C ALA A 184 24.25 11.98 19.60
N SER A 185 23.79 12.86 20.50
CA SER A 185 24.50 14.10 20.81
C SER A 185 25.87 13.83 21.44
N MET A 186 25.98 12.87 22.36
CA MET A 186 27.26 12.46 22.95
C MET A 186 28.23 11.91 21.89
N ASN A 187 27.73 11.08 20.98
CA ASN A 187 28.55 10.55 19.88
C ASN A 187 28.97 11.67 18.91
N GLY A 188 28.09 12.65 18.67
CA GLY A 188 28.38 13.81 17.82
C GLY A 188 29.53 14.66 18.37
N ALA A 189 29.63 14.81 19.69
CA ALA A 189 30.76 15.51 20.33
C ALA A 189 32.10 14.72 20.23
N THR A 190 32.05 13.42 19.97
CA THR A 190 33.25 12.58 19.85
C THR A 190 34.04 12.94 18.58
N GLU A 191 33.38 13.32 17.49
CA GLU A 191 34.03 13.73 16.23
C GLU A 191 34.93 14.98 16.40
N PRO A 192 34.45 16.12 16.93
CA PRO A 192 35.34 17.26 17.22
C PRO A 192 36.42 16.97 18.25
N SER A 193 36.11 16.17 19.28
CA SER A 193 37.08 15.77 20.31
C SER A 193 38.25 14.99 19.71
N TYR A 194 37.97 14.11 18.76
CA TYR A 194 38.96 13.38 17.99
C TYR A 194 39.87 14.33 17.18
N CYS A 195 39.31 15.34 16.52
CA CYS A 195 40.10 16.34 15.78
C CYS A 195 41.05 17.13 16.68
N VAL A 196 40.63 17.45 17.91
CA VAL A 196 41.50 18.11 18.91
C VAL A 196 42.67 17.21 19.28
N ILE A 197 42.43 15.93 19.60
CA ILE A 197 43.48 14.97 19.95
C ILE A 197 44.43 14.76 18.76
N GLN A 198 43.89 14.62 17.55
CA GLN A 198 44.69 14.48 16.33
C GLN A 198 45.57 15.70 16.07
N THR A 199 45.06 16.90 16.31
CA THR A 199 45.83 18.14 16.20
C THR A 199 46.97 18.16 17.23
N LYS A 200 46.68 17.87 18.50
CA LYS A 200 47.69 17.79 19.57
C LYS A 200 48.75 16.74 19.25
N LEU A 201 48.36 15.59 18.72
CA LEU A 201 49.30 14.54 18.32
C LEU A 201 50.22 15.01 17.18
N ALA A 202 49.70 15.75 16.21
CA ALA A 202 50.49 16.29 15.09
C ALA A 202 51.46 17.39 15.54
N THR A 203 51.08 18.23 16.51
CA THR A 203 51.92 19.34 16.99
C THR A 203 52.97 18.93 18.01
N VAL A 204 52.81 17.79 18.69
CA VAL A 204 53.82 17.26 19.64
C VAL A 204 55.20 17.04 19.02
N PHE A 205 55.29 16.87 17.70
CA PHE A 205 56.58 16.78 17.01
C PHE A 205 57.38 18.08 16.98
N GLN A 206 56.77 19.20 17.38
CA GLN A 206 57.44 20.50 17.52
C GLN A 206 58.20 20.64 18.84
N GLU A 207 58.00 19.72 19.79
CA GLU A 207 58.66 19.78 21.10
C GLU A 207 60.11 19.30 21.01
N CYS A 208 61.04 20.12 21.51
CA CYS A 208 62.49 19.83 21.43
C CYS A 208 62.98 18.77 22.44
N ASP A 209 62.19 18.47 23.49
CA ASP A 209 62.54 17.48 24.51
C ASP A 209 61.95 16.10 24.19
N GLU A 210 62.84 15.15 23.86
CA GLU A 210 62.48 13.78 23.48
C GLU A 210 61.70 13.02 24.58
N ASN A 211 62.01 13.27 25.86
CA ASN A 211 61.36 12.57 26.97
C ASN A 211 59.92 13.06 27.16
N VAL A 212 59.71 14.37 27.08
CA VAL A 212 58.37 14.99 27.16
C VAL A 212 57.55 14.61 25.94
N GLN A 213 58.16 14.57 24.76
CA GLN A 213 57.53 14.15 23.52
C GLN A 213 56.98 12.72 23.62
N LYS A 214 57.82 11.74 24.00
CA LYS A 214 57.39 10.33 24.17
C LYS A 214 56.23 10.20 25.14
N ARG A 215 56.26 10.91 26.27
CA ARG A 215 55.18 10.90 27.27
C ARG A 215 53.87 11.48 26.72
N LYS A 216 53.92 12.61 26.02
CA LYS A 216 52.74 13.24 25.40
C LYS A 216 52.14 12.36 24.30
N VAL A 217 52.98 11.80 23.41
CA VAL A 217 52.54 10.89 22.34
C VAL A 217 51.81 9.68 22.93
N PHE A 218 52.38 9.02 23.93
CA PHE A 218 51.75 7.86 24.56
C PHE A 218 50.39 8.21 25.18
N LEU A 219 50.30 9.35 25.86
CA LEU A 219 49.04 9.83 26.44
C LEU A 219 47.98 10.13 25.37
N TYR A 220 48.34 10.79 24.27
CA TYR A 220 47.39 11.10 23.21
C TYR A 220 46.92 9.85 22.46
N ILE A 221 47.80 8.87 22.21
CA ILE A 221 47.41 7.58 21.62
C ILE A 221 46.43 6.83 22.54
N LEU A 222 46.69 6.83 23.86
CA LEU A 222 45.78 6.21 24.84
C LEU A 222 44.40 6.89 24.85
N LEU A 223 44.36 8.23 24.85
CA LEU A 223 43.11 8.98 24.76
C LEU A 223 42.38 8.71 23.45
N TYR A 224 43.10 8.63 22.33
CA TYR A 224 42.53 8.33 21.03
C TYR A 224 41.89 6.94 20.98
N LEU A 225 42.53 5.93 21.58
CA LEU A 225 41.95 4.59 21.72
C LEU A 225 40.72 4.61 22.62
N LEU A 226 40.77 5.33 23.74
CA LEU A 226 39.64 5.48 24.66
C LEU A 226 38.41 6.08 23.96
N PHE A 227 38.59 7.17 23.20
CA PHE A 227 37.49 7.78 22.43
C PHE A 227 36.97 6.85 21.32
N GLY A 228 37.83 6.01 20.72
CA GLY A 228 37.40 4.97 19.79
C GLY A 228 36.46 3.94 20.44
N VAL A 229 36.80 3.47 21.66
CA VAL A 229 35.94 2.54 22.42
C VAL A 229 34.64 3.22 22.84
N ILE A 230 34.70 4.47 23.30
CA ILE A 230 33.50 5.26 23.65
C ILE A 230 32.59 5.41 22.43
N SER A 231 33.14 5.78 21.27
CA SER A 231 32.35 5.92 20.03
C SER A 231 31.70 4.61 19.61
N LEU A 232 32.41 3.49 19.71
CA LEU A 232 31.86 2.15 19.40
C LEU A 232 30.66 1.82 20.29
N VAL A 233 30.77 2.08 21.60
CA VAL A 233 29.68 1.83 22.56
C VAL A 233 28.50 2.77 22.28
N LEU A 234 28.75 4.06 22.10
CA LEU A 234 27.69 5.04 21.83
C LEU A 234 26.96 4.74 20.52
N LEU A 235 27.68 4.43 19.44
CA LEU A 235 27.08 4.10 18.14
C LEU A 235 26.25 2.81 18.21
N SER A 236 26.72 1.81 18.97
CA SER A 236 25.98 0.56 19.18
C SER A 236 24.66 0.79 19.93
N ILE A 237 24.69 1.57 21.02
CA ILE A 237 23.50 1.90 21.81
C ILE A 237 22.54 2.76 20.98
N GLN A 238 23.02 3.81 20.32
CA GLN A 238 22.23 4.67 19.43
C GLN A 238 21.56 3.85 18.32
N GLY A 239 22.33 3.00 17.64
CA GLY A 239 21.86 2.13 16.58
C GLY A 239 20.75 1.20 17.05
N TYR A 240 20.93 0.56 18.21
CA TYR A 240 19.90 -0.32 18.80
C TYR A 240 18.61 0.44 19.14
N MET A 241 18.71 1.59 19.81
CA MET A 241 17.53 2.37 20.26
C MET A 241 16.68 2.83 19.07
N PHE A 242 17.33 3.41 18.05
CA PHE A 242 16.62 3.88 16.85
C PHE A 242 16.16 2.73 15.93
N ALA A 243 16.89 1.61 15.87
CA ALA A 243 16.43 0.43 15.14
C ALA A 243 15.18 -0.16 15.79
N HIS A 244 15.17 -0.33 17.11
CA HIS A 244 14.03 -0.86 17.84
C HIS A 244 12.79 0.02 17.67
N SER A 245 12.93 1.33 17.83
CA SER A 245 11.83 2.29 17.62
C SER A 245 11.30 2.25 16.18
N GLY A 246 12.20 2.17 15.20
CA GLY A 246 11.83 2.05 13.78
C GLY A 246 11.01 0.78 13.48
N GLU A 247 11.45 -0.37 13.97
CA GLU A 247 10.74 -1.65 13.77
C GLU A 247 9.38 -1.67 14.46
N ALA A 248 9.29 -1.13 15.68
CA ALA A 248 8.04 -1.02 16.42
C ALA A 248 7.02 -0.14 15.66
N LEU A 249 7.47 0.97 15.08
CA LEU A 249 6.65 1.83 14.24
C LEU A 249 6.19 1.10 12.97
N THR A 250 7.10 0.43 12.25
CA THR A 250 6.78 -0.34 11.04
C THR A 250 5.71 -1.39 11.32
N LYS A 251 5.84 -2.16 12.42
CA LYS A 251 4.85 -3.14 12.85
C LYS A 251 3.46 -2.51 13.06
N ARG A 252 3.41 -1.35 13.72
CA ARG A 252 2.14 -0.63 13.96
C ARG A 252 1.53 -0.06 12.70
N LEU A 253 2.35 0.54 11.84
CA LEU A 253 1.89 1.06 10.55
C LEU A 253 1.28 -0.08 9.73
N ARG A 254 1.98 -1.22 9.59
CA ARG A 254 1.44 -2.38 8.89
C ARG A 254 0.12 -2.88 9.48
N SER A 255 0.04 -3.06 10.80
CA SER A 255 -1.19 -3.54 11.43
C SER A 255 -2.37 -2.58 11.26
N LYS A 256 -2.16 -1.27 11.48
CA LYS A 256 -3.21 -0.26 11.32
C LYS A 256 -3.62 -0.08 9.86
N SER A 257 -2.66 -0.05 8.94
CA SER A 257 -2.93 0.05 7.50
C SER A 257 -3.68 -1.16 7.00
N PHE A 258 -3.30 -2.37 7.42
CA PHE A 258 -4.01 -3.59 7.05
C PHE A 258 -5.46 -3.58 7.55
N ARG A 259 -5.68 -3.21 8.82
CA ARG A 259 -7.02 -3.04 9.38
C ARG A 259 -7.83 -1.97 8.62
N ALA A 260 -7.19 -0.84 8.28
CA ALA A 260 -7.83 0.21 7.50
C ALA A 260 -8.17 -0.22 6.07
N ILE A 261 -7.38 -1.10 5.44
CA ILE A 261 -7.71 -1.69 4.13
C ILE A 261 -8.96 -2.57 4.26
N LEU A 262 -9.01 -3.47 5.26
CA LEU A 262 -10.15 -4.37 5.47
C LEU A 262 -11.45 -3.67 5.87
N ARG A 263 -11.36 -2.43 6.36
CA ARG A 263 -12.52 -1.60 6.68
C ARG A 263 -13.19 -1.00 5.44
N GLN A 264 -12.51 -0.96 4.29
CA GLN A 264 -13.04 -0.30 3.09
C GLN A 264 -14.17 -1.10 2.42
N GLU A 265 -15.08 -0.41 1.73
CA GLU A 265 -16.17 -1.04 0.99
C GLU A 265 -15.68 -1.79 -0.27
N ILE A 266 -16.49 -2.72 -0.80
CA ILE A 266 -16.14 -3.51 -2.00
C ILE A 266 -15.78 -2.62 -3.20
N ALA A 267 -16.50 -1.51 -3.39
CA ALA A 267 -16.23 -0.55 -4.46
C ALA A 267 -14.82 0.06 -4.42
N TYR A 268 -14.17 0.09 -3.24
CA TYR A 268 -12.77 0.50 -3.12
C TYR A 268 -11.85 -0.48 -3.84
N PHE A 269 -12.08 -1.78 -3.69
CA PHE A 269 -11.26 -2.85 -4.26
C PHE A 269 -11.50 -3.08 -5.76
N ASP A 270 -12.68 -2.68 -6.26
CA ASP A 270 -12.98 -2.78 -7.69
C ASP A 270 -12.07 -1.87 -8.52
N GLN A 271 -11.50 -0.80 -7.93
CA GLN A 271 -10.62 0.13 -8.65
C GLN A 271 -9.25 -0.50 -8.93
N GLU A 272 -8.75 -0.35 -10.16
CA GLU A 272 -7.44 -0.90 -10.57
C GLU A 272 -6.27 -0.44 -9.66
N LYS A 273 -6.35 0.81 -9.14
CA LYS A 273 -5.38 1.40 -8.20
C LYS A 273 -5.33 0.71 -6.84
N HIS A 274 -6.34 -0.09 -6.53
CA HIS A 274 -6.54 -0.81 -5.27
C HIS A 274 -6.61 -2.32 -5.50
N SER A 275 -6.06 -2.80 -6.61
CA SER A 275 -5.84 -4.22 -6.83
C SER A 275 -5.02 -4.83 -5.69
N THR A 276 -5.27 -6.10 -5.41
CA THR A 276 -4.64 -6.85 -4.31
C THR A 276 -3.12 -6.80 -4.36
N GLY A 277 -2.52 -6.96 -5.56
CA GLY A 277 -1.07 -6.87 -5.76
C GLY A 277 -0.49 -5.49 -5.41
N VAL A 278 -1.17 -4.41 -5.81
CA VAL A 278 -0.75 -3.03 -5.50
C VAL A 278 -0.86 -2.75 -4.01
N LEU A 279 -1.96 -3.17 -3.35
CA LEU A 279 -2.15 -2.98 -1.91
C LEU A 279 -1.13 -3.77 -1.09
N CYS A 280 -0.84 -5.02 -1.46
CA CYS A 280 0.20 -5.82 -0.82
C CYS A 280 1.59 -5.18 -0.97
N THR A 281 1.90 -4.67 -2.17
CA THR A 281 3.16 -3.96 -2.42
C THR A 281 3.26 -2.71 -1.56
N ARG A 282 2.22 -1.85 -1.53
CA ARG A 282 2.19 -0.65 -0.68
C ARG A 282 2.37 -0.99 0.80
N LEU A 283 1.66 -2.00 1.30
CA LEU A 283 1.78 -2.43 2.71
C LEU A 283 3.20 -2.92 3.05
N ALA A 284 3.88 -3.57 2.11
CA ALA A 284 5.25 -4.04 2.29
C ALA A 284 6.27 -2.90 2.21
N THR A 285 6.22 -2.09 1.15
CA THR A 285 7.24 -1.10 0.80
C THR A 285 7.04 0.25 1.47
N GLU A 286 5.83 0.83 1.42
CA GLU A 286 5.57 2.17 1.98
C GLU A 286 5.75 2.16 3.50
N ALA A 287 5.27 1.12 4.19
CA ALA A 287 5.41 1.02 5.64
C ALA A 287 6.87 0.92 6.09
N SER A 288 7.72 0.23 5.31
CA SER A 288 9.16 0.13 5.59
C SER A 288 9.90 1.42 5.22
N ALA A 289 9.46 2.14 4.19
CA ALA A 289 10.06 3.40 3.79
C ALA A 289 9.94 4.47 4.90
N VAL A 290 8.83 4.48 5.66
CA VAL A 290 8.64 5.41 6.80
C VAL A 290 9.72 5.25 7.89
N GLN A 291 10.33 4.07 8.03
CA GLN A 291 11.43 3.83 8.96
C GLN A 291 12.64 4.71 8.65
N SER A 292 12.88 5.05 7.37
CA SER A 292 13.98 5.95 6.99
C SER A 292 13.79 7.36 7.54
N ALA A 293 12.56 7.78 7.86
CA ALA A 293 12.27 9.10 8.42
C ALA A 293 12.38 9.17 9.96
N SER A 294 12.30 8.04 10.67
CA SER A 294 12.20 8.01 12.14
C SER A 294 13.12 6.99 12.85
N GLY A 295 13.85 6.18 12.08
CA GLY A 295 14.80 5.18 12.57
C GLY A 295 16.24 5.69 12.65
N VAL A 296 17.21 4.82 12.36
CA VAL A 296 18.65 5.06 12.60
C VAL A 296 19.18 6.33 11.90
N ARG A 297 18.70 6.62 10.68
CA ARG A 297 19.11 7.80 9.91
C ARG A 297 18.78 9.12 10.61
N PHE A 298 17.65 9.18 11.31
CA PHE A 298 17.29 10.36 12.10
C PHE A 298 18.33 10.61 13.21
N GLY A 299 18.79 9.55 13.89
CA GLY A 299 19.85 9.63 14.89
C GLY A 299 21.19 10.09 14.32
N LEU A 300 21.57 9.61 13.12
CA LEU A 300 22.80 10.04 12.44
C LEU A 300 22.76 11.52 12.06
N ILE A 301 21.65 11.99 11.47
CA ILE A 301 21.48 13.41 11.13
C ILE A 301 21.62 14.28 12.39
N LEU A 302 20.97 13.88 13.49
CA LEU A 302 21.06 14.60 14.77
C LEU A 302 22.49 14.60 15.33
N GLN A 303 23.19 13.46 15.27
CA GLN A 303 24.59 13.32 15.68
C GLN A 303 25.47 14.31 14.94
N HIS A 304 25.39 14.35 13.60
CA HIS A 304 26.29 15.19 12.81
C HIS A 304 25.95 16.68 12.94
N ILE A 305 24.67 17.06 13.02
CA ILE A 305 24.27 18.45 13.32
C ILE A 305 24.89 18.88 14.66
N PHE A 306 24.77 18.06 15.69
CA PHE A 306 25.35 18.37 17.00
C PHE A 306 26.89 18.44 16.94
N GLY A 307 27.53 17.49 16.25
CA GLY A 307 28.97 17.48 16.04
C GLY A 307 29.49 18.73 15.33
N MET A 308 28.78 19.23 14.31
CA MET A 308 29.11 20.50 13.66
C MET A 308 28.94 21.69 14.58
N ILE A 309 27.88 21.76 15.39
CA ILE A 309 27.72 22.84 16.36
C ILE A 309 28.90 22.85 17.33
N VAL A 310 29.25 21.70 17.92
CA VAL A 310 30.40 21.57 18.82
C VAL A 310 31.71 21.92 18.11
N GLY A 311 31.89 21.48 16.87
CA GLY A 311 33.09 21.75 16.07
C GLY A 311 33.27 23.23 15.75
N ILE A 312 32.20 23.94 15.40
CA ILE A 312 32.21 25.39 15.18
C ILE A 312 32.49 26.13 16.49
N LEU A 313 31.90 25.71 17.60
CA LEU A 313 32.16 26.28 18.92
C LEU A 313 33.64 26.15 19.31
N ILE A 314 34.22 24.95 19.16
CA ILE A 314 35.65 24.73 19.37
C ILE A 314 36.46 25.64 18.44
N GLY A 315 36.08 25.75 17.17
CA GLY A 315 36.73 26.65 16.22
C GLY A 315 36.80 28.10 16.71
N PHE A 316 35.67 28.66 17.15
CA PHE A 316 35.60 30.04 17.66
C PHE A 316 36.43 30.26 18.93
N VAL A 317 36.54 29.26 19.80
CA VAL A 317 37.36 29.35 21.02
C VAL A 317 38.85 29.45 20.69
N TYR A 318 39.34 28.71 19.68
CA TYR A 318 40.78 28.68 19.35
C TYR A 318 41.20 29.75 18.35
N SER A 319 40.38 30.06 17.34
CA SER A 319 40.62 31.16 16.39
C SER A 319 39.32 31.58 15.70
N TRP A 320 38.79 32.73 16.10
CA TRP A 320 37.58 33.29 15.49
C TRP A 320 37.81 33.74 14.03
N GLN A 321 39.00 34.26 13.69
CA GLN A 321 39.34 34.74 12.33
C GLN A 321 39.32 33.59 11.31
N LEU A 322 40.01 32.49 11.62
CA LEU A 322 40.07 31.32 10.74
C LEU A 322 38.72 30.60 10.69
N THR A 323 37.96 30.58 11.78
CA THR A 323 36.63 29.96 11.80
C THR A 323 35.63 30.71 10.93
N LEU A 324 35.64 32.05 10.93
CA LEU A 324 34.81 32.85 10.03
C LEU A 324 35.12 32.58 8.55
N LEU A 325 36.41 32.47 8.21
CA LEU A 325 36.82 32.10 6.86
C LEU A 325 36.21 30.74 6.45
N MET A 326 36.33 29.73 7.31
CA MET A 326 35.81 28.38 7.02
C MET A 326 34.27 28.35 6.96
N LEU A 327 33.60 29.20 7.75
CA LEU A 327 32.14 29.34 7.72
C LEU A 327 31.61 29.81 6.36
N VAL A 328 32.36 30.67 5.66
CA VAL A 328 32.00 31.13 4.30
C VAL A 328 31.96 29.97 3.31
N PHE A 329 32.87 28.99 3.46
CA PHE A 329 32.92 27.80 2.60
C PHE A 329 31.93 26.71 3.00
N LEU A 330 31.45 26.71 4.25
CA LEU A 330 30.51 25.73 4.79
C LEU A 330 29.26 25.52 3.90
N PRO A 331 28.49 26.54 3.47
CA PRO A 331 27.34 26.33 2.59
C PRO A 331 27.74 25.71 1.23
N PHE A 332 28.92 26.04 0.69
CA PHE A 332 29.38 25.45 -0.57
C PHE A 332 29.80 23.98 -0.40
N ILE A 333 30.31 23.60 0.77
CA ILE A 333 30.60 22.19 1.08
C ILE A 333 29.29 21.39 1.25
N LEU A 334 28.26 21.98 1.86
CA LEU A 334 26.97 21.32 2.07
C LEU A 334 26.16 21.17 0.77
N PHE A 335 26.16 22.17 -0.11
CA PHE A 335 25.28 22.23 -1.29
C PHE A 335 25.99 22.07 -2.64
N GLY A 336 27.31 22.30 -2.71
CA GLY A 336 27.95 22.76 -3.95
C GLY A 336 28.83 21.77 -4.69
N ALA A 337 29.71 21.01 -4.03
CA ALA A 337 30.52 19.95 -4.65
C ALA A 337 31.49 19.38 -3.60
N SER A 338 31.80 18.09 -3.67
CA SER A 338 32.91 17.48 -2.91
C SER A 338 34.24 18.22 -3.12
N SER A 339 34.38 18.95 -4.23
CA SER A 339 35.56 19.76 -4.56
C SER A 339 35.66 21.10 -3.81
N ALA A 340 34.56 21.63 -3.24
CA ALA A 340 34.58 22.88 -2.46
C ALA A 340 35.50 22.79 -1.23
N ILE A 341 35.70 21.58 -0.71
CA ILE A 341 36.63 21.31 0.39
C ILE A 341 38.07 21.70 0.02
N TYR A 342 38.52 21.42 -1.21
CA TYR A 342 39.88 21.77 -1.63
C TYR A 342 40.08 23.28 -1.72
N PHE A 343 39.07 24.03 -2.16
CA PHE A 343 39.11 25.49 -2.16
C PHE A 343 39.14 26.06 -0.74
N ALA A 344 38.38 25.48 0.19
CA ALA A 344 38.41 25.88 1.60
C ALA A 344 39.80 25.64 2.22
N ILE A 345 40.42 24.49 1.94
CA ILE A 345 41.79 24.19 2.39
C ILE A 345 42.79 25.16 1.78
N ALA A 346 42.70 25.45 0.48
CA ALA A 346 43.59 26.40 -0.18
C ALA A 346 43.46 27.82 0.40
N ALA A 347 42.23 28.29 0.63
CA ALA A 347 41.98 29.58 1.27
C ALA A 347 42.53 29.63 2.70
N PHE A 348 42.33 28.54 3.46
CA PHE A 348 42.87 28.39 4.80
C PHE A 348 44.41 28.44 4.81
N ILE A 349 45.08 27.72 3.90
CA ILE A 349 46.55 27.72 3.84
C ILE A 349 47.06 29.12 3.50
N SER A 350 46.48 29.80 2.51
CA SER A 350 46.92 31.14 2.10
C SER A 350 46.74 32.18 3.20
N TYR A 351 45.53 32.29 3.77
CA TYR A 351 45.25 33.27 4.82
C TYR A 351 45.84 32.87 6.18
N GLY A 352 45.86 31.58 6.48
CA GLY A 352 46.48 31.03 7.69
C GLY A 352 47.98 31.31 7.73
N THR A 353 48.68 31.14 6.61
CA THR A 353 50.13 31.46 6.54
C THR A 353 50.39 32.93 6.91
N PHE A 354 49.60 33.85 6.35
CA PHE A 354 49.67 35.28 6.70
C PHE A 354 49.46 35.53 8.21
N LEU A 355 48.43 34.92 8.81
CA LEU A 355 48.16 35.06 10.26
C LEU A 355 49.23 34.41 11.15
N PHE A 356 49.88 33.36 10.68
CA PHE A 356 50.97 32.70 11.39
C PHE A 356 52.25 33.53 11.33
N GLU A 357 52.54 34.17 10.20
CA GLU A 357 53.69 35.08 10.03
C GLU A 357 53.57 36.33 10.90
N GLU A 358 52.37 36.93 10.97
CA GLU A 358 52.08 38.04 11.87
C GLU A 358 52.03 37.64 13.36
N ARG A 359 52.23 36.35 13.68
CA ARG A 359 52.12 35.76 15.03
C ARG A 359 50.78 36.07 15.73
N ALA A 360 49.73 36.34 14.96
CA ALA A 360 48.40 36.63 15.46
C ALA A 360 47.70 35.36 16.00
N VAL A 361 48.00 34.19 15.43
CA VAL A 361 47.44 32.89 15.80
C VAL A 361 48.55 31.83 15.83
N PRO A 362 48.67 30.99 16.86
CA PRO A 362 49.63 29.88 16.83
C PRO A 362 49.20 28.81 15.82
N PHE A 363 50.19 28.19 15.15
CA PHE A 363 49.96 27.15 14.14
C PHE A 363 49.03 26.03 14.64
N GLU A 364 49.19 25.63 15.90
CA GLU A 364 48.36 24.61 16.54
C GLU A 364 46.86 24.95 16.52
N ASN A 365 46.51 26.19 16.87
CA ASN A 365 45.11 26.63 16.88
C ASN A 365 44.55 26.65 15.46
N GLY A 366 45.34 27.13 14.49
CA GLY A 366 44.91 27.13 13.09
C GLY A 366 44.67 25.72 12.56
N PHE A 367 45.61 24.80 12.79
CA PHE A 367 45.46 23.40 12.37
C PHE A 367 44.25 22.72 13.04
N MET A 368 43.92 23.10 14.27
CA MET A 368 42.75 22.60 14.98
C MET A 368 41.44 23.06 14.32
N VAL A 369 41.33 24.35 13.98
CA VAL A 369 40.17 24.89 13.27
C VAL A 369 39.99 24.20 11.92
N LEU A 370 41.08 24.02 11.16
CA LEU A 370 41.05 23.33 9.87
C LEU A 370 40.46 21.93 9.98
N ASN A 371 41.04 21.08 10.84
CA ASN A 371 40.61 19.69 10.96
C ASN A 371 39.18 19.58 11.49
N THR A 372 38.83 20.36 12.52
CA THR A 372 37.52 20.27 13.17
C THR A 372 36.38 20.71 12.24
N VAL A 373 36.53 21.85 11.56
CA VAL A 373 35.46 22.39 10.69
C VAL A 373 35.34 21.59 9.39
N VAL A 374 36.45 21.19 8.77
CA VAL A 374 36.41 20.40 7.52
C VAL A 374 35.83 19.00 7.77
N PHE A 375 36.21 18.35 8.87
CA PHE A 375 35.70 17.01 9.18
C PHE A 375 34.19 17.06 9.43
N ALA A 376 33.71 18.00 10.24
CA ALA A 376 32.28 18.18 10.51
C ALA A 376 31.47 18.54 9.25
N ALA A 377 32.02 19.40 8.37
CA ALA A 377 31.36 19.76 7.12
C ALA A 377 31.26 18.56 6.16
N ARG A 378 32.28 17.69 6.13
CA ARG A 378 32.30 16.49 5.30
C ARG A 378 31.27 15.45 5.77
N THR A 379 31.18 15.19 7.08
CA THR A 379 30.27 14.18 7.61
C THR A 379 28.80 14.56 7.36
N ILE A 380 28.42 15.82 7.62
CA ILE A 380 27.07 16.30 7.28
C ILE A 380 26.83 16.30 5.77
N GLY A 381 27.80 16.73 4.96
CA GLY A 381 27.64 16.78 3.51
C GLY A 381 27.32 15.42 2.90
N GLN A 382 27.94 14.34 3.41
CA GLN A 382 27.65 12.97 2.99
C GLN A 382 26.24 12.52 3.38
N GLU A 383 25.76 12.90 4.56
CA GLU A 383 24.42 12.54 5.03
C GLU A 383 23.32 13.35 4.34
N LEU A 384 23.58 14.62 4.00
CA LEU A 384 22.68 15.44 3.18
C LEU A 384 22.51 14.86 1.77
N ALA A 385 23.51 14.15 1.23
CA ALA A 385 23.36 13.47 -0.06
C ALA A 385 22.30 12.36 -0.03
N LEU A 386 21.99 11.81 1.15
CA LEU A 386 20.96 10.79 1.35
C LEU A 386 19.56 11.37 1.66
N PHE A 387 19.41 12.70 1.69
CA PHE A 387 18.14 13.39 1.94
C PHE A 387 17.00 13.06 0.94
N PRO A 388 17.25 12.71 -0.34
CA PRO A 388 16.18 12.29 -1.25
C PRO A 388 15.36 11.09 -0.75
N ASP A 389 15.99 10.17 0.00
CA ASP A 389 15.28 9.02 0.59
C ASP A 389 14.34 9.44 1.72
N TYR A 390 14.67 10.52 2.44
CA TYR A 390 13.80 11.11 3.46
C TYR A 390 12.53 11.70 2.83
N GLY A 391 12.66 12.33 1.66
CA GLY A 391 11.52 12.82 0.87
C GLY A 391 10.57 11.68 0.48
N LYS A 392 11.10 10.57 -0.03
CA LYS A 392 10.31 9.37 -0.37
C LYS A 392 9.61 8.77 0.86
N ALA A 393 10.27 8.76 2.01
CA ALA A 393 9.69 8.26 3.26
C ALA A 393 8.49 9.11 3.72
N ILE A 394 8.56 10.44 3.54
CA ILE A 394 7.44 11.34 3.85
C ILE A 394 6.27 11.11 2.89
N GLU A 395 6.53 10.94 1.60
CA GLU A 395 5.49 10.67 0.60
C GLU A 395 4.76 9.34 0.90
N ALA A 396 5.53 8.28 1.18
CA ALA A 396 5.00 6.99 1.60
C ALA A 396 4.15 7.10 2.87
N ALA A 397 4.61 7.86 3.87
CA ALA A 397 3.83 8.12 5.07
C ALA A 397 2.53 8.85 4.76
N GLU A 398 2.54 9.83 3.84
CA GLU A 398 1.34 10.57 3.45
C GLU A 398 0.28 9.65 2.83
N ASN A 399 0.69 8.70 1.97
CA ASN A 399 -0.21 7.70 1.40
C ASN A 399 -0.83 6.81 2.48
N ILE A 400 -0.03 6.36 3.45
CA ILE A 400 -0.52 5.59 4.60
C ILE A 400 -1.51 6.42 5.42
N PHE A 401 -1.22 7.68 5.73
CA PHE A 401 -2.13 8.53 6.49
C PHE A 401 -3.40 8.88 5.73
N LYS A 402 -3.34 9.01 4.40
CA LYS A 402 -4.55 9.17 3.55
C LYS A 402 -5.46 7.95 3.70
N LEU A 403 -4.90 6.74 3.67
CA LEU A 403 -5.64 5.50 3.90
C LEU A 403 -6.19 5.41 5.33
N LEU A 404 -5.38 5.67 6.35
CA LEU A 404 -5.79 5.56 7.76
C LEU A 404 -6.91 6.54 8.13
N ASN A 405 -6.95 7.71 7.50
CA ASN A 405 -7.97 8.73 7.75
C ASN A 405 -9.18 8.61 6.81
N ARG A 406 -9.16 7.72 5.80
CA ARG A 406 -10.31 7.48 4.92
C ARG A 406 -11.40 6.77 5.71
N LYS A 407 -12.59 7.38 5.76
CA LYS A 407 -13.80 6.73 6.26
C LYS A 407 -14.57 6.16 5.07
N PRO A 408 -14.89 4.86 5.05
CA PRO A 408 -15.72 4.27 4.00
C PRO A 408 -17.17 4.78 4.14
N ALA A 409 -17.91 4.75 3.04
CA ALA A 409 -19.34 5.03 3.03
C ALA A 409 -20.12 3.92 3.75
N ILE A 410 -19.70 2.66 3.58
CA ILE A 410 -20.23 1.50 4.30
C ILE A 410 -19.16 1.01 5.27
N ASP A 411 -19.32 1.38 6.54
CA ASP A 411 -18.36 1.06 7.60
C ASP A 411 -18.74 -0.22 8.35
N ASN A 412 -17.98 -1.29 8.13
CA ASN A 412 -18.18 -2.57 8.80
C ASN A 412 -17.77 -2.57 10.29
N GLU A 413 -17.00 -1.59 10.74
CA GLU A 413 -16.62 -1.43 12.15
C GLU A 413 -17.56 -0.49 12.91
N SER A 414 -18.58 0.08 12.24
CA SER A 414 -19.56 0.94 12.90
C SER A 414 -20.49 0.13 13.80
N ASN A 415 -20.54 0.50 15.08
CA ASN A 415 -21.54 -0.02 16.03
C ASN A 415 -22.91 0.66 15.93
N ASN A 416 -23.04 1.66 15.04
CA ASN A 416 -24.28 2.39 14.83
C ASN A 416 -25.19 1.60 13.90
N GLY A 417 -26.47 1.51 14.25
CA GLY A 417 -27.48 0.82 13.45
C GLY A 417 -28.52 0.14 14.33
N VAL A 418 -29.65 -0.20 13.72
CA VAL A 418 -30.70 -0.98 14.40
C VAL A 418 -30.26 -2.45 14.41
N LYS A 419 -30.12 -3.04 15.61
CA LYS A 419 -29.86 -4.46 15.79
C LYS A 419 -31.20 -5.18 15.96
N ILE A 420 -31.59 -5.94 14.95
CA ILE A 420 -32.87 -6.65 14.94
C ILE A 420 -32.69 -7.96 15.71
N THR A 421 -33.53 -8.22 16.73
CA THR A 421 -33.48 -9.42 17.58
C THR A 421 -34.33 -10.57 17.06
N GLY A 422 -35.31 -10.29 16.19
CA GLY A 422 -36.14 -11.29 15.52
C GLY A 422 -36.21 -11.00 14.02
N PHE A 423 -35.68 -11.92 13.21
CA PHE A 423 -35.64 -11.80 11.75
C PHE A 423 -36.59 -12.83 11.14
N THR A 424 -37.64 -12.35 10.47
CA THR A 424 -38.66 -13.20 9.83
C THR A 424 -38.29 -13.63 8.41
N GLY A 425 -37.18 -13.14 7.83
CA GLY A 425 -36.75 -13.55 6.48
C GLY A 425 -37.42 -12.83 5.31
N GLN A 426 -38.41 -11.96 5.55
CA GLN A 426 -39.08 -11.23 4.47
C GLN A 426 -38.14 -10.20 3.81
N LEU A 427 -37.97 -10.28 2.49
CA LEU A 427 -37.16 -9.35 1.69
C LEU A 427 -38.06 -8.58 0.71
N ASP A 428 -37.84 -7.27 0.61
CA ASP A 428 -38.66 -6.38 -0.22
C ASP A 428 -37.77 -5.36 -0.94
N PHE A 429 -37.59 -5.54 -2.25
CA PHE A 429 -36.88 -4.63 -3.13
C PHE A 429 -37.90 -3.69 -3.79
N LYS A 430 -37.80 -2.38 -3.52
CA LYS A 430 -38.70 -1.35 -4.04
C LYS A 430 -37.96 -0.34 -4.91
N ASP A 431 -38.33 -0.28 -6.18
CA ASP A 431 -37.84 0.71 -7.15
C ASP A 431 -36.30 0.83 -7.11
N VAL A 432 -35.58 -0.30 -7.08
CA VAL A 432 -34.13 -0.31 -6.88
C VAL A 432 -33.42 0.05 -8.19
N TYR A 433 -32.52 1.03 -8.10
CA TYR A 433 -31.62 1.45 -9.17
C TYR A 433 -30.19 1.24 -8.72
N PHE A 434 -29.37 0.62 -9.56
CA PHE A 434 -27.98 0.33 -9.23
C PHE A 434 -27.07 0.36 -10.45
N ASN A 435 -25.96 1.10 -10.30
CA ASN A 435 -24.85 1.17 -11.25
C ASN A 435 -23.56 0.91 -10.47
N TYR A 436 -22.63 0.14 -11.05
CA TYR A 436 -21.32 -0.02 -10.45
C TYR A 436 -20.56 1.32 -10.45
N PRO A 437 -19.92 1.73 -9.34
CA PRO A 437 -19.20 3.00 -9.27
C PRO A 437 -18.10 3.15 -10.33
N ASN A 438 -17.45 2.04 -10.71
CA ASN A 438 -16.40 2.04 -11.73
C ASN A 438 -16.93 2.13 -13.17
N ARG A 439 -18.22 1.87 -13.39
CA ARG A 439 -18.88 1.94 -14.70
C ARG A 439 -20.24 2.62 -14.56
N PRO A 440 -20.27 3.92 -14.21
CA PRO A 440 -21.50 4.62 -13.87
C PRO A 440 -22.48 4.72 -15.05
N GLU A 441 -21.97 4.65 -16.29
CA GLU A 441 -22.77 4.70 -17.52
C GLU A 441 -23.58 3.40 -17.75
N SER A 442 -23.15 2.29 -17.17
CA SER A 442 -23.82 1.00 -17.31
C SER A 442 -24.75 0.76 -16.12
N ALA A 443 -26.04 0.97 -16.34
CA ALA A 443 -27.07 0.68 -15.35
C ALA A 443 -27.41 -0.82 -15.36
N ILE A 444 -27.18 -1.48 -14.23
CA ILE A 444 -27.40 -2.92 -14.06
C ILE A 444 -28.84 -3.20 -13.59
N LEU A 445 -29.30 -2.46 -12.57
CA LEU A 445 -30.68 -2.54 -12.11
C LEU A 445 -31.41 -1.25 -12.44
N ARG A 446 -32.59 -1.38 -13.05
CA ARG A 446 -33.48 -0.26 -13.37
C ARG A 446 -34.88 -0.58 -12.86
N ASN A 447 -35.35 0.21 -11.91
CA ASN A 447 -36.69 0.05 -11.32
C ASN A 447 -36.98 -1.40 -10.87
N PHE A 448 -35.99 -2.04 -10.24
CA PHE A 448 -36.11 -3.45 -9.85
C PHE A 448 -37.05 -3.59 -8.65
N LYS A 449 -38.03 -4.49 -8.78
CA LYS A 449 -39.03 -4.78 -7.76
C LYS A 449 -39.13 -6.28 -7.57
N LEU A 450 -38.98 -6.72 -6.33
CA LEU A 450 -39.10 -8.14 -5.97
C LEU A 450 -39.47 -8.25 -4.50
N LYS A 451 -40.48 -9.06 -4.18
CA LYS A 451 -40.87 -9.35 -2.80
C LYS A 451 -40.75 -10.85 -2.57
N ILE A 452 -39.99 -11.24 -1.55
CA ILE A 452 -39.77 -12.63 -1.17
C ILE A 452 -40.30 -12.80 0.25
N GLN A 453 -41.16 -13.80 0.42
CA GLN A 453 -41.71 -14.20 1.71
C GLN A 453 -40.92 -15.43 2.22
N PRO A 454 -40.80 -15.60 3.55
CA PRO A 454 -40.06 -16.70 4.16
C PRO A 454 -40.66 -18.08 3.89
#